data_AF-A0A821M7H4-F1
#
_entry.id   AF-A0A821M7H4-F1
#
_cell.length_a   1.000
_cell.length_b   1.000
_cell.length_c   1.000
_cell.angle_alpha   90.00
_cell.angle_beta   90.00
_cell.angle_gamma   90.00
#
_symmetry.space_group_name_H-M   'P 1'
#
loop_
_entity.id
_entity.type
_entity.pdbx_description
1 polymer ?
#
loop_
_entity_poly.entity_id
_entity_poly.type
_entity_poly.pdbx_seq_one_letter_code
_entity_poly.pdbx_strand_id
1 'polypeptide(L)'
;MDPKMPFFPTQTRFNFTQRTIQWISNESSFFYSSNTFITSEHMGTHIDAPYHFSSTGWKVDEIPLKHLISIHARVIDVSKQCQRNKNYLIKIDDVKNSDLIIPEIDENDGGKFL
;
A
#
# COMPACT_ATOMS: atom_id res chain seq x y z
N MET A 1 0.12 4.28 -8.68
CA MET A 1 -1.35 4.50 -8.57
C MET A 1 -1.88 4.90 -9.93
N ASP A 2 -3.12 4.52 -10.25
CA ASP A 2 -3.75 4.73 -11.57
C ASP A 2 -5.14 5.39 -11.40
N PRO A 3 -5.52 6.39 -12.22
CA PRO A 3 -6.83 7.04 -12.13
C PRO A 3 -8.05 6.12 -12.33
N LYS A 4 -7.84 4.91 -12.90
CA LYS A 4 -8.87 3.89 -13.11
C LYS A 4 -9.05 2.95 -11.92
N MET A 5 -8.23 3.07 -10.87
CA MET A 5 -8.38 2.25 -9.68
C MET A 5 -9.77 2.45 -9.04
N PRO A 6 -10.37 1.39 -8.49
CA PRO A 6 -11.55 1.52 -7.64
C PRO A 6 -11.28 2.46 -6.46
N PHE A 7 -12.29 3.22 -6.05
CA PHE A 7 -12.21 4.16 -4.94
C PHE A 7 -13.45 4.02 -4.06
N PHE A 8 -13.31 4.32 -2.77
CA PHE A 8 -14.46 4.35 -1.87
C PHE A 8 -15.37 5.53 -2.24
N PRO A 9 -16.71 5.37 -2.28
CA PRO A 9 -17.63 6.47 -2.53
C PRO A 9 -17.31 7.67 -1.62
N THR A 10 -17.53 8.89 -2.12
CA THR A 10 -17.23 10.17 -1.42
C THR A 10 -15.76 10.54 -1.20
N GLN A 11 -14.79 9.71 -1.58
CA GLN A 11 -13.36 10.04 -1.48
C GLN A 11 -12.84 10.81 -2.72
N THR A 12 -11.80 11.61 -2.52
CA THR A 12 -11.05 12.26 -3.62
C THR A 12 -10.34 11.19 -4.44
N ARG A 13 -10.58 11.18 -5.76
CA ARG A 13 -9.92 10.26 -6.70
C ARG A 13 -8.44 10.57 -6.86
N PHE A 14 -7.65 9.55 -7.13
CA PHE A 14 -6.26 9.73 -7.53
C PHE A 14 -6.19 10.54 -8.84
N ASN A 15 -5.43 11.63 -8.80
CA ASN A 15 -5.13 12.45 -9.97
C ASN A 15 -3.67 12.85 -9.96
N PHE A 16 -3.05 12.96 -11.13
CA PHE A 16 -1.65 13.38 -11.25
C PHE A 16 -1.42 14.17 -12.53
N THR A 17 -0.43 15.06 -12.50
CA THR A 17 0.05 15.75 -13.70
C THR A 17 0.99 14.84 -14.47
N GLN A 18 1.10 15.01 -15.79
CA GLN A 18 2.18 14.45 -16.59
C GLN A 18 3.05 15.60 -17.10
N ARG A 19 4.10 15.97 -16.35
CA ARG A 19 5.00 17.06 -16.77
C ARG A 19 6.37 16.52 -17.11
N THR A 20 6.69 16.63 -18.39
CA THR A 20 8.02 16.41 -18.93
C THR A 20 8.58 17.75 -19.38
N ILE A 21 9.76 18.10 -18.86
CA ILE A 21 10.49 19.30 -19.23
C ILE A 21 11.74 18.83 -19.98
N GLN A 22 11.88 19.28 -21.23
CA GLN A 22 13.12 19.16 -21.97
C GLN A 22 13.72 20.56 -22.09
N TRP A 23 14.88 20.76 -21.45
CA TRP A 23 15.63 22.01 -21.58
C TRP A 23 16.75 21.81 -22.59
N ILE A 24 16.82 22.69 -23.58
CA ILE A 24 17.87 22.70 -24.60
C ILE A 24 18.48 24.10 -24.61
N SER A 25 19.79 24.15 -24.40
CA SER A 25 20.63 25.34 -24.57
C SER A 25 21.76 25.03 -25.55
N ASN A 26 22.52 26.04 -25.97
CA ASN A 26 23.66 25.85 -26.86
C ASN A 26 24.80 25.03 -26.21
N GLU A 27 24.84 24.95 -24.86
CA GLU A 27 25.92 24.32 -24.11
C GLU A 27 25.54 22.98 -23.44
N SER A 28 24.24 22.74 -23.24
CA SER A 28 23.76 21.47 -22.69
C SER A 28 22.27 21.24 -22.96
N SER A 29 21.86 19.98 -22.93
CA SER A 29 20.46 19.60 -22.78
C SER A 29 20.28 18.70 -21.56
N PHE A 30 19.14 18.82 -20.89
CA PHE A 30 18.75 17.87 -19.86
C PHE A 30 17.26 17.54 -19.98
N PHE A 31 16.95 16.30 -19.64
CA PHE A 31 15.60 15.80 -19.55
C PHE A 31 15.20 15.69 -18.07
N TYR A 32 14.04 16.23 -17.74
CA TYR A 32 13.47 16.13 -16.40
C TYR A 32 11.99 15.78 -16.49
N SER A 33 11.59 14.69 -15.84
CA SER A 33 10.19 14.28 -15.73
C SER A 33 9.79 14.28 -14.26
N SER A 34 8.69 14.97 -13.95
CA SER A 34 8.20 15.10 -12.58
C SER A 34 6.70 15.34 -12.56
N ASN A 35 6.01 14.69 -11.64
CA ASN A 35 4.56 14.70 -11.55
C ASN A 35 4.13 15.14 -10.15
N THR A 36 3.12 16.00 -10.08
CA THR A 36 2.37 16.27 -8.85
C THR A 36 1.14 15.38 -8.82
N PHE A 37 0.77 14.85 -7.66
CA PHE A 37 -0.44 14.05 -7.49
C PHE A 37 -1.27 14.49 -6.30
N ILE A 38 -2.55 14.11 -6.31
CA ILE A 38 -3.51 14.28 -5.23
C ILE A 38 -4.21 12.93 -5.03
N THR A 39 -4.41 12.52 -3.78
CA THR A 39 -5.08 11.28 -3.41
C THR A 39 -5.74 11.42 -2.03
N SER A 40 -6.75 10.60 -1.77
CA SER A 40 -7.22 10.37 -0.40
C SER A 40 -6.26 9.41 0.32
N GLU A 41 -6.19 9.49 1.66
CA GLU A 41 -5.37 8.61 2.49
C GLU A 41 -5.74 7.13 2.32
N HIS A 42 -7.04 6.85 2.12
CA HIS A 42 -7.60 5.50 1.98
C HIS A 42 -7.77 5.08 0.50
N MET A 43 -6.74 5.30 -0.33
CA MET A 43 -6.74 4.97 -1.76
C MET A 43 -5.71 3.87 -2.07
N GLY A 44 -6.12 2.85 -2.83
CA GLY A 44 -5.23 1.77 -3.24
C GLY A 44 -4.68 0.95 -2.07
N THR A 45 -3.46 0.43 -2.20
CA THR A 45 -2.74 -0.16 -1.06
C THR A 45 -2.30 0.94 -0.12
N HIS A 46 -2.83 0.95 1.09
CA HIS A 46 -2.62 2.00 2.09
C HIS A 46 -2.54 1.42 3.51
N ILE A 47 -2.37 2.29 4.50
CA ILE A 47 -2.35 1.95 5.93
C ILE A 47 -3.47 2.73 6.64
N ASP A 48 -4.21 2.05 7.51
CA ASP A 48 -5.14 2.68 8.43
C ASP A 48 -4.48 2.85 9.80
N ALA A 49 -4.22 4.09 10.19
CA ALA A 49 -3.74 4.39 11.54
C ALA A 49 -4.89 4.23 12.57
N PRO A 50 -4.61 3.94 13.85
CA PRO A 50 -5.65 3.84 14.89
C PRO A 50 -6.59 5.06 14.96
N TYR A 51 -6.08 6.25 14.66
CA TYR A 51 -6.88 7.48 14.61
C TYR A 51 -8.05 7.41 13.61
N HIS A 52 -8.01 6.53 12.61
CA HIS A 52 -9.07 6.38 11.60
C HIS A 52 -10.44 6.05 12.23
N PHE A 53 -10.46 5.29 13.33
CA PHE A 53 -11.70 4.94 14.05
C PHE A 53 -11.67 5.23 15.55
N SER A 54 -10.58 5.80 16.08
CA SER A 54 -10.42 6.13 17.50
C SER A 54 -9.83 7.52 17.67
N SER A 55 -10.60 8.47 18.22
CA SER A 55 -10.14 9.86 18.39
C SER A 55 -8.94 10.04 19.32
N THR A 56 -8.59 9.02 20.09
CA THR A 56 -7.41 8.99 20.98
C THR A 56 -6.29 8.08 20.44
N GLY A 57 -6.46 7.51 19.25
CA GLY A 57 -5.47 6.66 18.61
C GLY A 57 -4.32 7.44 17.96
N TRP A 58 -3.21 6.76 17.68
CA TRP A 58 -2.10 7.34 16.92
C TRP A 58 -2.54 7.74 15.51
N LYS A 59 -2.12 8.92 15.09
CA LYS A 59 -2.06 9.32 13.67
C LYS A 59 -0.91 8.60 12.98
N VAL A 60 -0.89 8.62 11.65
CA VAL A 60 0.10 7.86 10.86
C VAL A 60 1.55 8.25 11.17
N ASP A 61 1.80 9.54 11.44
CA ASP A 61 3.11 10.10 11.81
C ASP A 61 3.51 9.81 13.26
N GLU A 62 2.57 9.36 14.09
CA GLU A 62 2.79 9.02 15.50
C GLU A 62 3.02 7.51 15.71
N ILE A 63 2.83 6.68 14.68
CA ILE A 63 3.03 5.23 14.77
C ILE A 63 4.53 4.95 15.02
N PRO A 64 4.91 4.29 16.13
CA PRO A 64 6.31 3.98 16.37
C PRO A 64 6.87 3.05 15.28
N LEU A 65 8.06 3.34 14.76
CA LEU A 65 8.69 2.62 13.64
C LEU A 65 8.69 1.10 13.79
N LYS A 66 8.86 0.58 15.02
CA LYS A 66 8.81 -0.86 15.32
C LYS A 66 7.49 -1.54 14.93
N HIS A 67 6.39 -0.79 14.80
CA HIS A 67 5.09 -1.29 14.35
C HIS A 67 4.93 -1.29 12.82
N LEU A 68 5.83 -0.61 12.10
CA LEU A 68 5.85 -0.55 10.64
C LEU A 68 6.78 -1.60 10.02
N ILE A 69 7.56 -2.28 10.85
CA ILE A 69 8.49 -3.33 10.44
C ILE A 69 8.09 -4.61 11.19
N SER A 70 7.43 -5.53 10.49
CA SER A 70 7.15 -6.87 11.01
C SER A 70 7.78 -7.92 10.12
N ILE A 71 8.51 -8.84 10.73
CA ILE A 71 9.08 -10.03 10.08
C ILE A 71 8.16 -11.24 10.20
N HIS A 72 6.97 -11.07 10.80
CA HIS A 72 6.00 -12.13 11.02
C HIS A 72 4.67 -11.75 10.40
N ALA A 73 4.19 -12.57 9.47
CA ALA A 73 2.85 -12.48 8.90
C ALA A 73 2.25 -13.88 8.76
N ARG A 74 0.92 -13.99 8.86
CA ARG A 74 0.21 -15.23 8.52
C ARG A 74 -0.60 -14.96 7.27
N VAL A 75 -0.54 -15.88 6.31
CA VAL A 75 -1.39 -15.81 5.13
C VAL A 75 -2.50 -16.83 5.31
N ILE A 76 -3.72 -16.32 5.53
CA ILE A 76 -4.94 -17.13 5.62
C ILE A 76 -5.55 -17.20 4.22
N ASP A 77 -5.27 -18.28 3.48
CA ASP A 77 -5.84 -18.47 2.14
C ASP A 77 -7.28 -19.02 2.21
N VAL A 78 -8.25 -18.15 1.95
CA VAL A 78 -9.68 -18.47 1.82
C VAL A 78 -10.21 -18.27 0.39
N SER A 79 -9.31 -18.24 -0.60
CA SER A 79 -9.65 -17.96 -2.01
C SER A 79 -10.73 -18.89 -2.56
N LYS A 80 -10.64 -20.20 -2.29
CA LYS A 80 -11.62 -21.22 -2.72
C LYS A 80 -13.00 -21.04 -2.08
N GLN A 81 -13.05 -20.53 -0.85
CA GLN A 81 -14.27 -20.24 -0.12
C GLN A 81 -14.94 -19.00 -0.71
N CYS A 82 -14.17 -17.92 -0.93
CA CYS A 82 -14.63 -16.67 -1.54
C CYS A 82 -15.12 -16.84 -2.98
N GLN A 83 -14.50 -17.74 -3.77
CA GLN A 83 -14.97 -18.08 -5.12
C GLN A 83 -16.39 -18.67 -5.12
N ARG A 84 -16.75 -19.43 -4.07
CA ARG A 84 -18.06 -20.08 -3.92
C ARG A 84 -19.08 -19.18 -3.24
N ASN A 85 -18.63 -18.31 -2.35
CA ASN A 85 -19.47 -17.36 -1.62
C ASN A 85 -18.75 -16.02 -1.48
N LYS A 86 -19.22 -15.00 -2.20
CA LYS A 86 -18.67 -13.62 -2.15
C LYS A 86 -18.77 -12.98 -0.77
N ASN A 87 -19.66 -13.47 0.10
CA ASN A 87 -19.86 -13.01 1.47
C ASN A 87 -19.30 -14.02 2.49
N TYR A 88 -18.27 -14.80 2.13
CA TYR A 88 -17.65 -15.72 3.07
C TYR A 88 -17.07 -14.95 4.26
N LEU A 89 -17.50 -15.32 5.47
CA LEU A 89 -16.94 -14.80 6.71
C LEU A 89 -15.83 -15.74 7.19
N ILE A 90 -14.65 -15.18 7.42
CA ILE A 90 -13.50 -15.91 7.98
C ILE A 90 -13.91 -16.52 9.33
N LYS A 91 -13.59 -17.80 9.50
CA LYS A 91 -13.87 -18.56 10.73
C LYS A 91 -12.61 -18.69 11.58
N ILE A 92 -12.81 -18.99 12.86
CA ILE A 92 -11.70 -19.28 13.79
C ILE A 92 -10.81 -20.42 13.25
N ASP A 93 -11.40 -21.44 12.63
CA ASP A 93 -10.65 -22.57 12.09
C ASP A 93 -9.78 -22.18 10.89
N ASP A 94 -10.19 -21.21 10.06
CA ASP A 94 -9.35 -20.70 8.97
C ASP A 94 -8.07 -20.05 9.51
N VAL A 95 -8.19 -19.34 10.65
CA VAL A 95 -7.05 -18.71 11.33
C VAL A 95 -6.14 -19.77 11.96
N LYS A 96 -6.71 -20.73 12.70
CA LYS A 96 -5.95 -21.78 13.38
C LYS A 96 -5.17 -22.68 12.42
N ASN A 97 -5.73 -22.95 11.24
CA ASN A 97 -5.14 -23.84 10.25
C ASN A 97 -4.28 -23.09 9.21
N SER A 98 -4.05 -21.79 9.39
CA SER A 98 -3.22 -20.99 8.49
C SER A 98 -1.74 -21.13 8.78
N ASP A 99 -0.95 -21.22 7.72
CA ASP A 99 0.49 -21.27 7.82
C ASP A 99 1.05 -19.92 8.30
N LEU A 100 2.04 -20.01 9.19
CA LEU A 100 2.89 -18.86 9.50
C LEU A 100 3.89 -18.70 8.37
N ILE A 101 3.82 -17.58 7.66
CA ILE A 101 4.86 -17.22 6.71
C ILE A 101 5.86 -16.35 7.47
N ILE A 102 7.04 -16.91 7.70
CA ILE A 102 8.21 -16.13 8.07
C ILE A 102 8.89 -15.82 6.73
N PRO A 103 8.85 -14.58 6.22
CA PRO A 103 9.61 -14.24 5.04
C PRO A 103 11.08 -14.55 5.34
N GLU A 104 11.73 -15.37 4.52
CA GLU A 104 13.18 -15.46 4.56
C GLU A 104 13.72 -14.08 4.19
N ILE A 105 14.41 -13.44 5.15
CA ILE A 105 15.13 -12.20 4.88
C ILE A 105 16.46 -12.65 4.27
N ASP A 106 16.58 -12.54 2.95
CA ASP A 106 17.89 -12.69 2.30
C ASP A 106 18.73 -11.46 2.62
N GLU A 107 19.63 -11.58 3.59
CA GLU A 107 20.58 -10.52 3.95
C GLU A 107 21.59 -10.20 2.82
N ASN A 108 21.67 -11.03 1.76
CA ASN A 108 22.56 -10.85 0.62
C ASN A 108 21.92 -10.15 -0.59
N ASP A 109 20.62 -9.87 -0.60
CA ASP A 109 19.92 -9.19 -1.72
C ASP A 109 20.21 -7.67 -1.82
N GLY A 110 21.12 -7.14 -0.98
CA GLY A 110 21.67 -5.79 -1.16
C GLY A 110 20.63 -4.66 -1.22
N GLY A 111 19.45 -4.86 -0.65
CA GLY A 111 18.40 -3.84 -0.60
C GLY A 111 17.78 -3.49 -1.97
N LYS A 112 17.75 -4.41 -2.94
CA LYS A 112 16.98 -4.19 -4.18
C LYS A 112 15.51 -4.56 -4.03
N PHE A 113 14.80 -3.73 -3.30
CA PHE A 113 13.39 -3.51 -3.60
C PHE A 113 13.32 -2.48 -4.75
N LEU A 114 13.29 -3.02 -5.98
CA LEU A 114 13.11 -2.44 -7.34
C LEU A 114 14.23 -2.82 -8.33
#